data_AF-A0A934Q0T6-F1
#
_entry.id   AF-A0A934Q0T6-F1
#
_cell.length_a   1.000
_cell.length_b   1.000
_cell.length_c   1.000
_cell.angle_alpha   90.00
_cell.angle_beta   90.00
_cell.angle_gamma   90.00
#
_symmetry.space_group_name_H-M   'P 1'
#
loop_
_entity.id
_entity.type
_entity.pdbx_description
1 polymer ?
#
loop_
_entity_poly.entity_id
_entity_poly.type
_entity_poly.pdbx_seq_one_letter_code
_entity_poly.pdbx_strand_id
1 'polypeptide(L)'
;MDEADLAFDSEQRYLTQALAAQRRRYGTLKATGACHFCDNTEGLGDRLFCDSDCAADWEYETSLRKKLGLGGGSDEVAPITH
;
A
#
# COMPACT_ATOMS: atom_id res chain seq x y z
N MET A 1 -5.82 -12.50 -36.29
CA MET A 1 -5.62 -11.77 -35.03
C MET A 1 -4.35 -11.02 -35.29
N ASP A 2 -4.50 -9.74 -35.51
CA ASP A 2 -3.50 -8.94 -36.19
C ASP A 2 -2.76 -8.09 -35.16
N GLU A 3 -1.68 -7.42 -35.55
CA GLU A 3 -0.82 -6.66 -34.64
C GLU A 3 -1.60 -5.64 -33.80
N ALA A 4 -2.63 -5.03 -34.40
CA ALA A 4 -3.52 -4.09 -33.72
C ALA A 4 -4.33 -4.74 -32.58
N ASP A 5 -4.81 -5.97 -32.77
CA ASP A 5 -5.57 -6.70 -31.75
C ASP A 5 -4.66 -7.01 -30.55
N LEU A 6 -3.41 -7.42 -30.82
CA LEU A 6 -2.43 -7.77 -29.79
C LEU A 6 -1.97 -6.54 -28.97
N ALA A 7 -1.77 -5.41 -29.64
CA ALA A 7 -1.39 -4.16 -29.00
C ALA A 7 -2.50 -3.69 -28.05
N PHE A 8 -3.75 -3.69 -28.53
CA PHE A 8 -4.91 -3.32 -27.71
C PHE A 8 -5.06 -4.21 -26.47
N ASP A 9 -4.97 -5.54 -26.63
CA ASP A 9 -5.05 -6.47 -25.51
C ASP A 9 -3.91 -6.30 -24.50
N SER A 10 -2.73 -5.87 -24.95
CA SER A 10 -1.59 -5.58 -24.07
C SER A 10 -1.83 -4.30 -23.25
N GLU A 11 -2.37 -3.25 -23.87
CA GLU A 11 -2.69 -1.99 -23.21
C GLU A 11 -3.82 -2.17 -22.19
N GLN A 12 -4.89 -2.88 -22.56
CA GLN A 12 -6.00 -3.17 -21.65
C GLN A 12 -5.53 -3.97 -20.44
N ARG A 13 -4.66 -4.97 -20.65
CA ARG A 13 -4.05 -5.74 -19.55
C ARG A 13 -3.18 -4.86 -18.67
N TYR A 14 -2.33 -4.02 -19.25
CA TYR A 14 -1.46 -3.10 -18.50
C TYR A 14 -2.29 -2.12 -17.65
N LEU A 15 -3.30 -1.48 -18.23
CA LEU A 15 -4.19 -0.56 -17.53
C LEU A 15 -4.92 -1.25 -16.37
N THR A 16 -5.47 -2.44 -16.61
CA THR A 16 -6.15 -3.22 -15.57
C THR A 16 -5.21 -3.56 -14.41
N GLN A 17 -3.97 -3.97 -14.71
CA GLN A 17 -2.96 -4.26 -13.70
C GLN A 17 -2.55 -3.01 -12.92
N ALA A 18 -2.34 -1.88 -13.60
CA ALA A 18 -1.99 -0.61 -12.96
C ALA A 18 -3.08 -0.14 -11.98
N LEU A 19 -4.36 -0.20 -12.39
CA LEU A 19 -5.49 0.14 -11.53
C LEU A 19 -5.62 -0.82 -10.33
N ALA A 20 -5.45 -2.12 -10.56
CA ALA A 20 -5.49 -3.12 -9.49
C ALA A 20 -4.31 -2.96 -8.50
N ALA A 21 -3.13 -2.56 -8.98
CA ALA A 21 -1.99 -2.25 -8.14
C ALA A 21 -2.21 -0.96 -7.35
N GLN A 22 -2.79 0.08 -7.96
CA GLN A 22 -3.16 1.32 -7.29
C GLN A 22 -4.15 1.06 -6.14
N ARG A 23 -5.22 0.30 -6.39
CA ARG A 23 -6.20 -0.06 -5.34
C ARG A 23 -5.57 -0.80 -4.16
N ARG A 24 -4.62 -1.70 -4.42
CA ARG A 24 -3.90 -2.45 -3.38
C ARG A 24 -2.87 -1.62 -2.61
N ARG A 25 -2.35 -0.54 -3.21
CA ARG A 25 -1.39 0.35 -2.52
C ARG A 25 -2.04 1.13 -1.38
N TYR A 26 -3.31 1.48 -1.53
CA TYR A 26 -4.10 2.17 -0.53
C TYR A 26 -4.87 1.16 0.34
N GLY A 27 -4.16 0.42 1.18
CA GLY A 27 -4.80 -0.09 2.40
C GLY A 27 -5.31 1.12 3.17
N THR A 28 -6.60 1.18 3.48
CA THR A 28 -7.20 2.38 4.07
C THR A 28 -6.66 2.54 5.50
N LEU A 29 -5.72 3.46 5.71
CA LEU A 29 -5.29 3.84 7.06
C LEU A 29 -6.51 4.32 7.83
N LYS A 30 -6.68 3.79 9.03
CA LYS A 30 -7.74 4.22 9.94
C LYS A 30 -7.15 5.19 10.96
N ALA A 31 -7.93 6.19 11.34
CA ALA A 31 -7.58 7.03 12.48
C ALA A 31 -7.53 6.15 13.74
N THR A 32 -6.40 6.20 14.44
CA THR A 32 -6.15 5.47 15.70
C THR A 32 -6.18 6.40 16.92
N GLY A 33 -6.32 7.71 16.70
CA GLY A 33 -6.10 8.74 17.71
C GLY A 33 -4.61 9.06 17.97
N ALA A 34 -3.69 8.45 17.22
CA ALA A 34 -2.25 8.71 17.26
C ALA A 34 -1.66 8.87 15.84
N CYS A 35 -0.66 9.74 15.69
CA CYS A 35 0.00 9.99 14.42
C CYS A 35 0.67 8.70 13.95
N HIS A 36 0.40 8.26 12.72
CA HIS A 36 0.96 7.00 12.19
C HIS A 36 2.48 7.02 12.00
N PHE A 37 3.13 8.18 12.12
CA PHE A 37 4.59 8.32 12.00
C PHE A 37 5.30 8.55 13.34
N CYS A 38 4.87 9.56 14.11
CA CYS A 38 5.56 9.99 15.32
C CYS A 38 4.83 9.61 16.63
N ASP A 39 3.71 8.88 16.54
CA ASP A 39 2.85 8.49 17.66
C ASP A 39 2.26 9.65 18.50
N ASN A 40 2.39 10.90 18.04
CA ASN A 40 1.78 12.04 18.73
C ASN A 40 0.24 11.91 18.79
N THR A 41 -0.33 12.10 19.97
CA THR A 41 -1.78 12.01 20.23
C THR A 41 -2.43 13.38 20.40
N GLU A 42 -1.64 14.44 20.60
CA GLU A 42 -2.16 15.77 20.87
C GLU A 42 -2.82 16.39 19.63
N GLY A 43 -4.10 16.75 19.75
CA GLY A 43 -4.85 17.45 18.69
C GLY A 43 -5.12 16.61 17.44
N LEU A 44 -4.95 15.29 17.51
CA LEU A 44 -5.04 14.43 16.32
C LEU A 44 -6.49 14.10 15.94
N GLY A 45 -7.34 13.75 16.90
CA GLY A 45 -8.74 13.38 16.66
C GLY A 45 -8.86 12.31 15.56
N ASP A 46 -9.55 12.66 14.47
CA ASP A 46 -9.77 11.80 13.30
C ASP A 46 -8.67 11.90 12.23
N ARG A 47 -7.61 12.68 12.47
CA ARG A 47 -6.49 12.82 11.54
C ARG A 47 -5.58 11.60 11.61
N LEU A 48 -4.97 11.26 10.48
CA LEU A 48 -3.95 10.20 10.39
C LEU A 48 -2.55 10.70 10.80
N PHE A 49 -2.27 11.99 10.56
CA PHE A 49 -0.97 12.60 10.79
C PHE A 49 -1.11 13.99 11.40
N CYS A 50 -0.14 14.40 12.22
CA CYS A 50 -0.11 15.73 12.84
C CYS A 50 0.13 16.84 11.81
N ASP A 51 0.90 16.55 10.76
CA ASP A 51 1.25 17.47 9.68
C ASP A 51 1.59 16.72 8.37
N SER A 52 1.96 17.50 7.35
CA SER A 52 2.38 17.00 6.03
C SER A 52 3.70 16.24 6.09
N ASP A 53 4.58 16.60 7.01
CA ASP A 53 5.94 16.05 7.07
C ASP A 53 5.86 14.61 7.58
N CYS A 54 5.09 14.37 8.65
CA CYS A 54 4.78 13.02 9.13
C CYS A 54 4.07 12.16 8.09
N ALA A 55 3.21 12.75 7.25
CA ALA A 55 2.54 12.01 6.18
C ALA A 55 3.53 11.59 5.07
N ALA A 56 4.43 12.49 4.67
CA ALA A 56 5.45 12.24 3.65
C ALA A 56 6.47 11.20 4.12
N ASP A 57 6.95 11.31 5.37
CA ASP A 57 7.92 10.37 5.93
C ASP A 57 7.33 8.96 6.06
N TRP A 58 6.08 8.85 6.51
CA TRP A 58 5.38 7.57 6.55
C TRP A 58 5.20 6.94 5.16
N GLU A 59 4.86 7.74 4.15
CA GLU A 59 4.73 7.27 2.76
C GLU A 59 6.08 6.79 2.21
N TYR A 60 7.16 7.51 2.51
CA TYR A 60 8.52 7.13 2.15
C TYR A 60 8.94 5.80 2.78
N GLU A 61 8.80 5.65 4.10
CA GLU A 61 9.13 4.42 4.81
C GLU A 61 8.30 3.24 4.31
N THR A 62 7.00 3.44 4.13
CA THR A 62 6.09 2.40 3.63
C THR A 62 6.49 1.97 2.22
N SER A 63 6.87 2.92 1.37
CA SER A 63 7.33 2.66 0.01
C SER A 63 8.67 1.92 -0.02
N LEU A 64 9.61 2.27 0.87
CA LEU A 64 10.87 1.55 1.02
C LEU A 64 10.66 0.12 1.51
N ARG A 65 9.86 -0.08 2.56
CA ARG A 65 9.55 -1.43 3.09
C ARG A 65 8.96 -2.33 2.00
N LYS A 66 8.05 -1.79 1.17
CA LYS A 66 7.49 -2.51 0.02
C LYS A 66 8.57 -2.86 -1.02
N LYS A 67 9.45 -1.92 -1.37
CA LYS A 67 10.57 -2.15 -2.32
C LYS A 67 11.56 -3.20 -1.81
N LEU A 68 11.78 -3.25 -0.50
CA LEU A 68 12.65 -4.22 0.16
C LEU A 68 11.97 -5.57 0.42
N GLY A 69 10.71 -5.75 0.03
CA GLY A 69 9.96 -7.00 0.24
C GLY A 69 9.58 -7.27 1.71
N LEU A 70 9.64 -6.27 2.58
CA LEU A 70 9.28 -6.37 4.01
C LEU A 70 7.79 -6.11 4.28
N GLY A 71 6.99 -5.95 3.21
CA GLY A 71 5.57 -5.67 3.29
C GLY A 71 4.72 -6.93 3.18
N GLY A 72 4.56 -7.66 4.29
CA GLY A 72 3.61 -8.78 4.39
C GLY A 72 4.29 -10.13 4.58
N GLY A 73 4.73 -10.41 5.81
CA GLY A 73 5.25 -11.70 6.22
C GLY A 73 4.52 -12.19 7.46
N SER A 74 3.24 -12.53 7.31
CA SER A 74 2.59 -13.52 8.15
C SER A 74 2.01 -14.57 7.22
N ASP A 75 2.90 -15.25 6.48
CA ASP A 75 2.64 -16.61 6.05
C ASP A 75 2.49 -17.43 7.34
N GLU A 76 1.23 -17.62 7.71
CA GLU A 76 0.77 -18.62 8.64
C GLU A 76 1.41 -19.96 8.22
N VAL A 77 2.45 -20.38 8.94
CA VAL A 77 3.01 -21.72 8.80
C VAL A 77 1.95 -22.68 9.34
N ALA A 78 1.12 -23.21 8.44
CA ALA A 78 0.19 -24.26 8.78
C ALA A 78 0.97 -25.45 9.39
N PRO A 79 0.59 -25.97 10.57
CA PRO A 79 1.27 -27.12 11.15
C PRO A 79 1.03 -28.34 10.27
N ILE A 80 2.11 -28.95 9.79
CA ILE A 80 2.10 -30.26 9.14
C ILE A 80 1.82 -31.31 10.22
N THR A 81 0.58 -31.80 10.29
CA THR A 81 0.23 -33.01 11.03
C THR A 81 0.63 -34.25 10.22
N HIS A 82 1.48 -35.10 10.79
CA HIS A 82 1.79 -36.45 10.30
C HIS A 82 0.74 -37.46 10.76
#